data_AF-A0A3S0DBM9-F1
#
_entry.id   AF-A0A3S0DBM9-F1
#
_cell.length_a   1.000
_cell.length_b   1.000
_cell.length_c   1.000
_cell.angle_alpha   90.00
_cell.angle_beta   90.00
_cell.angle_gamma   90.00
#
_symmetry.space_group_name_H-M   'P 1'
#
loop_
_entity.id
_entity.type
_entity.pdbx_description
1 polymer ?
#
loop_
_entity_poly.entity_id
_entity_poly.type
_entity_poly.pdbx_seq_one_letter_code
_entity_poly.pdbx_strand_id
1 'polypeptide(L)'
;MIRKLEVNDWGVFKSIRLECLKNTPWAFGAKYDVEITKDDLYWQGIMSNKAITVFGLFVDEVMIAISGLQIVSDRQDVDVKVNVVSVYCKPEFRGKGYI
;
A
#
# COMPACT_ATOMS: atom_id res chain seq x y z
N MET A 1 -0.10 -8.63 -13.57
CA MET A 1 -1.41 -8.98 -12.97
C MET A 1 -1.71 -8.06 -11.81
N ILE A 2 -2.92 -7.52 -11.72
CA ILE A 2 -3.39 -6.78 -10.53
C ILE A 2 -4.10 -7.78 -9.60
N ARG A 3 -3.79 -7.75 -8.30
CA ARG A 3 -4.54 -8.51 -7.29
C ARG A 3 -4.63 -7.77 -5.98
N LYS A 4 -5.66 -8.09 -5.19
CA LYS A 4 -5.76 -7.71 -3.78
C LYS A 4 -4.66 -8.42 -2.98
N LEU A 5 -4.07 -7.72 -2.02
CA LEU A 5 -3.17 -8.32 -1.02
C LEU A 5 -3.98 -8.86 0.14
N GLU A 6 -3.61 -10.05 0.60
CA GLU A 6 -4.15 -10.71 1.78
C GLU A 6 -3.19 -10.55 2.97
N VAL A 7 -3.61 -10.97 4.17
CA VAL A 7 -2.81 -10.82 5.40
C VAL A 7 -1.40 -11.40 5.24
N ASN A 8 -1.28 -12.54 4.56
CA ASN A 8 -0.01 -13.22 4.33
C ASN A 8 0.93 -12.47 3.37
N ASP A 9 0.45 -11.47 2.65
CA ASP A 9 1.26 -10.61 1.76
C ASP A 9 1.95 -9.46 2.49
N TRP A 10 1.87 -9.40 3.83
CA TRP A 10 2.46 -8.33 4.65
C TRP A 10 3.94 -8.07 4.34
N GLY A 11 4.71 -9.11 3.99
CA GLY A 11 6.12 -8.98 3.63
C GLY A 11 6.32 -8.21 2.32
N VAL A 12 5.50 -8.48 1.31
CA VAL A 12 5.55 -7.78 0.02
C VAL A 12 5.06 -6.35 0.18
N PHE A 13 4.00 -6.14 0.97
CA PHE A 13 3.53 -4.81 1.36
C PHE A 13 4.62 -3.98 2.05
N LYS A 14 5.25 -4.53 3.10
CA LYS A 14 6.36 -3.90 3.84
C LYS A 14 7.48 -3.49 2.90
N SER A 15 7.88 -4.37 1.98
CA SER A 15 8.94 -4.09 1.01
C SER A 15 8.66 -2.87 0.15
N ILE A 16 7.53 -2.83 -0.56
CA ILE A 16 7.19 -1.72 -1.46
C ILE A 16 6.89 -0.43 -0.70
N ARG A 17 6.32 -0.53 0.50
CA ARG A 17 6.05 0.60 1.38
C ARG A 17 7.34 1.28 1.86
N LEU A 18 8.32 0.50 2.30
CA LEU A 18 9.62 1.05 2.71
C LEU A 18 10.38 1.63 1.52
N GLU A 19 10.26 1.02 0.34
CA GLU A 19 10.82 1.56 -0.89
C GLU A 19 10.21 2.91 -1.27
N CYS A 20 8.88 3.06 -1.17
CA CYS A 20 8.22 4.33 -1.52
C CYS A 20 8.61 5.47 -0.57
N LEU A 21 8.81 5.17 0.73
CA LEU A 21 9.29 6.15 1.70
C LEU A 21 10.74 6.59 1.47
N LYS A 22 11.57 5.73 0.86
CA LYS A 22 12.93 6.11 0.43
C LYS A 22 12.91 6.97 -0.82
N ASN A 23 12.18 6.53 -1.84
CA ASN A 23 12.25 7.13 -3.17
C ASN A 23 11.35 8.35 -3.34
N THR A 24 10.31 8.49 -2.53
CA THR A 24 9.31 9.56 -2.68
C THR A 24 8.79 10.00 -1.29
N PRO A 25 9.67 10.41 -0.35
CA PRO A 25 9.28 10.76 1.01
C PRO A 25 8.28 11.92 1.08
N TRP A 26 8.32 12.86 0.11
CA TRP A 26 7.41 14.01 0.07
C TRP A 26 5.94 13.66 -0.23
N ALA A 27 5.67 12.45 -0.74
CA ALA A 27 4.31 11.99 -1.03
C ALA A 27 3.65 11.27 0.15
N PHE A 28 4.36 11.09 1.27
CA PHE A 28 3.89 10.34 2.43
C PHE A 28 4.12 11.13 3.73
N GLY A 29 3.16 11.08 4.64
CA GLY A 29 3.30 11.68 5.98
C GLY A 29 4.23 10.90 6.91
N ALA A 30 4.64 9.68 6.52
CA ALA A 30 5.51 8.82 7.29
C ALA A 30 6.97 8.94 6.85
N LYS A 31 7.90 8.49 7.71
CA LYS A 31 9.34 8.53 7.46
C LYS A 31 9.92 7.13 7.41
N TYR A 32 10.79 6.88 6.43
CA TYR A 32 11.48 5.59 6.28
C TYR A 32 12.18 5.15 7.57
N ASP A 33 12.96 6.04 8.20
CA ASP A 33 13.75 5.73 9.40
C ASP A 33 12.88 5.34 10.60
N VAL A 34 11.60 5.73 10.60
CA VAL A 34 10.64 5.32 11.63
C VAL A 34 9.98 4.00 11.25
N GLU A 35 9.50 3.85 10.02
CA GLU A 35 8.78 2.63 9.59
C GLU A 35 9.70 1.40 9.52
N ILE A 36 10.99 1.54 9.18
CA ILE A 36 11.93 0.42 9.11
C ILE A 36 12.15 -0.28 10.48
N THR A 37 11.94 0.45 11.58
CA THR A 37 12.10 -0.07 12.94
C THR A 37 10.90 -0.88 13.43
N LYS A 38 9.80 -0.89 12.65
CA LYS A 38 8.56 -1.58 13.02
C LYS A 38 8.71 -3.09 12.84
N ASP A 39 8.24 -3.82 13.84
CA ASP A 39 8.23 -5.27 13.85
C ASP A 39 7.19 -5.85 12.89
N ASP A 40 7.22 -7.16 12.70
CA ASP A 40 6.32 -7.82 11.75
C ASP A 40 4.85 -7.78 12.21
N LEU A 41 4.59 -7.71 13.52
CA LEU A 41 3.24 -7.56 14.07
C LEU A 41 2.58 -6.26 13.62
N TYR A 42 3.33 -5.15 13.56
CA TYR A 42 2.84 -3.89 13.01
C TYR A 42 2.36 -4.04 11.56
N TRP A 43 3.16 -4.67 10.71
CA TRP A 43 2.86 -4.86 9.28
C TRP A 43 1.68 -5.80 9.06
N GLN A 44 1.63 -6.91 9.80
CA GLN A 44 0.51 -7.84 9.82
C GLN A 44 -0.77 -7.16 10.31
N GLY A 45 -0.67 -6.27 11.29
CA GLY A 45 -1.77 -5.46 11.79
C GLY A 45 -2.37 -4.52 10.74
N ILE A 46 -1.53 -3.88 9.92
CA ILE A 46 -2.00 -3.07 8.79
C ILE A 46 -2.77 -3.94 7.79
N MET A 47 -2.21 -5.10 7.41
CA MET A 47 -2.84 -5.98 6.43
C MET A 47 -4.11 -6.66 6.94
N SER A 48 -4.28 -6.77 8.25
CA SER A 48 -5.49 -7.30 8.89
C SER A 48 -6.58 -6.23 9.10
N ASN A 49 -6.28 -4.95 8.83
CA ASN A 49 -7.21 -3.86 9.04
C ASN A 49 -8.32 -3.87 7.97
N LYS A 50 -9.54 -4.19 8.38
CA LYS A 50 -10.71 -4.26 7.49
C LYS A 50 -11.10 -2.92 6.86
N ALA A 51 -10.67 -1.80 7.43
CA ALA A 51 -10.89 -0.47 6.85
C ALA A 51 -9.91 -0.15 5.71
N ILE A 52 -8.92 -1.01 5.47
CA ILE A 52 -7.91 -0.81 4.42
C ILE A 52 -7.94 -2.00 3.47
N THR A 53 -8.09 -1.72 2.18
CA THR A 53 -7.90 -2.72 1.11
C THR A 53 -6.73 -2.29 0.25
N VAL A 54 -5.77 -3.20 0.03
CA VAL A 54 -4.57 -2.91 -0.75
C VAL A 54 -4.56 -3.76 -2.01
N PHE A 55 -4.21 -3.14 -3.14
CA PHE A 55 -4.01 -3.78 -4.43
C PHE A 55 -2.56 -3.62 -4.86
N GLY A 56 -2.00 -4.68 -5.42
CA GLY A 56 -0.66 -4.70 -6.00
C GLY A 56 -0.73 -5.05 -7.47
N LEU A 57 0.11 -4.40 -8.26
CA LEU A 57 0.40 -4.78 -9.64
C LEU A 57 1.72 -5.54 -9.66
N PHE A 58 1.67 -6.74 -10.24
CA PHE A 58 2.77 -7.67 -10.33
C PHE A 58 3.20 -7.89 -11.78
N VAL A 59 4.52 -7.94 -12.00
CA VAL A 59 5.16 -8.36 -13.25
C VAL A 59 6.21 -9.40 -12.86
N ASP A 60 6.14 -10.60 -13.45
CA ASP A 60 7.03 -11.72 -13.15
C ASP A 60 7.16 -12.01 -11.64
N GLU A 61 6.02 -12.08 -10.93
CA GLU A 61 5.90 -12.25 -9.47
C GLU A 61 6.47 -11.10 -8.60
N VAL A 62 7.04 -10.06 -9.22
CA VAL A 62 7.53 -8.87 -8.53
C VAL A 62 6.42 -7.82 -8.48
N MET A 63 6.10 -7.35 -7.28
CA MET A 63 5.20 -6.21 -7.12
C MET A 63 5.91 -4.92 -7.54
N ILE A 64 5.40 -4.28 -8.59
CA ILE A 64 5.97 -3.05 -9.17
C ILE A 64 5.18 -1.79 -8.80
N ALA A 65 3.95 -1.98 -8.30
CA ALA A 65 3.05 -0.88 -7.98
C ALA A 65 2.03 -1.27 -6.92
N ILE A 66 1.57 -0.29 -6.16
CA ILE A 66 0.62 -0.43 -5.05
C ILE A 66 -0.39 0.72 -5.06
N SER A 67 -1.62 0.40 -4.65
CA SER A 67 -2.67 1.37 -4.33
C SER A 67 -3.53 0.83 -3.20
N GLY A 68 -3.93 1.71 -2.28
CA GLY A 68 -4.80 1.38 -1.15
C GLY A 68 -6.11 2.14 -1.21
N LEU A 69 -7.16 1.52 -0.68
CA LEU A 69 -8.44 2.15 -0.38
C LEU A 69 -8.63 2.14 1.13
N GLN A 70 -8.85 3.32 1.71
CA GLN A 70 -9.15 3.48 3.13
C GLN A 70 -10.59 3.93 3.31
N ILE A 71 -11.40 3.14 4.02
CA ILE A 71 -12.76 3.52 4.39
C ILE A 71 -12.70 4.67 5.39
N VAL A 72 -13.39 5.77 5.06
CA VAL A 72 -13.49 6.98 5.88
C VAL A 72 -14.82 7.02 6.65
N SER A 73 -15.88 6.48 6.05
CA SER A 73 -17.18 6.29 6.69
C SER A 73 -17.92 5.13 6.05
N ASP A 74 -18.50 4.26 6.88
CA ASP A 74 -19.31 3.09 6.49
C ASP A 74 -20.69 3.07 7.15
N ARG A 75 -21.18 4.24 7.59
CA ARG A 75 -22.50 4.32 8.24
C ARG A 75 -23.59 3.95 7.24
N GLN A 76 -24.58 3.19 7.71
CA GLN A 76 -25.67 2.67 6.87
C GLN A 76 -26.58 3.76 6.27
N ASP A 77 -26.48 4.99 6.76
CA ASP A 77 -27.29 6.15 6.35
C ASP A 77 -26.58 7.05 5.32
N VAL A 78 -25.35 6.72 4.90
CA VAL A 78 -24.58 7.50 3.92
C VAL A 78 -23.86 6.60 2.92
N ASP A 79 -23.54 7.15 1.75
CA ASP A 79 -22.66 6.48 0.80
C ASP A 79 -21.30 6.17 1.44
N VAL A 80 -20.78 4.98 1.16
CA VAL A 80 -19.44 4.58 1.59
C VAL A 80 -18.42 5.52 0.96
N LYS A 81 -17.64 6.20 1.81
CA LYS A 81 -16.55 7.08 1.37
C LYS A 81 -15.22 6.38 1.56
N VAL A 82 -14.44 6.33 0.50
CA VAL A 82 -13.09 5.79 0.51
C VAL A 82 -12.09 6.84 0.04
N ASN A 83 -10.96 6.91 0.73
CA ASN A 83 -9.79 7.61 0.23
C ASN A 83 -8.92 6.64 -0.56
N VAL A 84 -8.43 7.10 -1.71
CA VAL A 84 -7.30 6.44 -2.37
C VAL A 84 -6.03 6.86 -1.64
N VAL A 85 -5.30 5.89 -1.12
CA VAL A 85 -4.10 6.08 -0.31
C VAL A 85 -2.97 5.18 -0.81
N SER A 86 -1.75 5.39 -0.35
CA SER A 86 -0.63 4.47 -0.63
C SER A 86 -0.41 4.15 -2.12
N VAL A 87 -0.56 5.16 -2.99
CA VAL A 87 -0.35 5.02 -4.43
C VAL A 87 1.13 5.19 -4.74
N TYR A 88 1.75 4.17 -5.34
CA TYR A 88 3.16 4.23 -5.73
C TYR A 88 3.47 3.23 -6.84
N CYS A 89 4.26 3.67 -7.81
CA CYS A 89 4.93 2.82 -8.81
C CYS A 89 6.44 2.95 -8.63
N LYS A 90 7.14 1.81 -8.72
CA LYS A 90 8.61 1.78 -8.77
C LYS A 90 9.13 2.67 -9.91
N PRO A 91 10.17 3.51 -9.70
CA PRO A 91 10.64 4.49 -10.67
C PRO A 91 10.88 3.95 -12.08
N GLU A 92 11.50 2.78 -12.19
CA GLU A 92 11.87 2.11 -13.45
C GLU A 92 10.67 1.56 -14.26
N PHE A 93 9.48 1.55 -13.64
CA PHE A 93 8.22 1.17 -14.27
C PHE A 93 7.28 2.36 -14.56
N ARG A 94 7.64 3.59 -14.18
CA ARG A 94 6.81 4.78 -14.42
C ARG A 94 6.75 5.15 -15.90
N GLY A 95 5.69 5.87 -16.30
CA GLY A 95 5.49 6.32 -17.69
C GLY A 95 5.08 5.22 -18.67
N LYS A 96 4.81 4.00 -18.17
CA LYS A 96 4.40 2.83 -18.96
C LYS A 96 2.90 2.52 -18.87
N GLY A 97 2.11 3.41 -18.27
CA GLY A 97 0.65 3.27 -18.12
C GLY A 97 0.20 2.33 -16.99
N TYR A 98 1.08 2.00 -16.05
CA TYR A 98 0.75 1.12 -14.92
C TYR A 98 0.00 1.82 -13.79
N ILE A 99 0.28 3.11 -13.57
CA ILE A 99 -0.43 4.04 -12.68
C ILE A 99 -0.22 5.47 -13.19
#